data_AF-A0A655WHS5-F1
#
_entry.id   AF-A0A655WHS5-F1
#
_cell.length_a   1.000
_cell.length_b   1.000
_cell.length_c   1.000
_cell.angle_alpha   90.00
_cell.angle_beta   90.00
_cell.angle_gamma   90.00
#
_symmetry.space_group_name_H-M   'P 1'
#
loop_
_entity.id
_entity.type
_entity.pdbx_description
1 polymer ?
#
loop_
_entity_poly.entity_id
_entity_poly.type
_entity_poly.pdbx_seq_one_letter_code
_entity_poly.pdbx_strand_id
1 'polypeptide(L)'
;MTKRAAHLRHHPGQISFPGGKYEESDHSLQQTAKREAREEIGIPEEKIRIVGQLPELVTVSQFAVTPFLAFVESDYPIQLDHNEVDEVFEVPISFLLDRKKIYSGTFQLKNHRHKLFALSYKQHFIWGMTAQIIQSLQKQFINYNELV
;
A
#
# COMPACT_ATOMS: atom_id res chain seq x y z
N MET A 1 -4.90 -6.33 0.53
CA MET A 1 -4.63 -5.26 1.52
C MET A 1 -4.59 -5.90 2.89
N THR A 2 -3.80 -5.35 3.81
CA THR A 2 -3.66 -5.83 5.19
C THR A 2 -4.28 -4.84 6.16
N LYS A 3 -4.88 -5.35 7.24
CA LYS A 3 -5.18 -4.57 8.44
C LYS A 3 -4.12 -4.90 9.47
N ARG A 4 -3.35 -3.88 9.85
CA ARG A 4 -2.28 -4.01 10.85
C ARG A 4 -2.84 -4.43 12.20
N ALA A 5 -2.13 -5.30 12.90
CA ALA A 5 -2.56 -5.82 14.18
C ALA A 5 -2.76 -4.71 15.22
N ALA A 6 -3.84 -4.79 15.99
CA ALA A 6 -4.23 -3.73 16.92
C ALA A 6 -3.21 -3.47 18.04
N HIS A 7 -2.36 -4.45 18.34
CA HIS A 7 -1.37 -4.38 19.42
C HIS A 7 -0.02 -3.75 19.00
N LEU A 8 0.15 -3.41 17.71
CA LEU A 8 1.39 -2.82 17.21
C LEU A 8 1.62 -1.41 17.76
N ARG A 9 2.89 -1.10 18.06
CA ARG A 9 3.30 0.24 18.53
C ARG A 9 3.07 1.34 17.50
N HIS A 10 3.19 0.99 16.22
CA HIS A 10 3.07 1.92 15.11
C HIS A 10 1.90 1.54 14.21
N HIS A 11 1.04 2.52 13.97
CA HIS A 11 -0.11 2.41 13.07
C HIS A 11 -1.07 1.24 13.38
N PRO A 12 -1.46 1.00 14.65
CA PRO A 12 -2.35 -0.10 15.00
C PRO A 12 -3.69 0.01 14.29
N GLY A 13 -4.18 -1.10 13.73
CA GLY A 13 -5.47 -1.17 13.05
C GLY A 13 -5.57 -0.44 11.71
N GLN A 14 -4.48 0.20 11.23
CA GLN A 14 -4.49 0.90 9.95
C GLN A 14 -4.50 -0.09 8.78
N ILE A 15 -5.08 0.36 7.66
CA ILE A 15 -5.05 -0.40 6.41
C ILE A 15 -3.80 -0.04 5.61
N SER A 16 -3.08 -1.07 5.17
CA SER A 16 -1.85 -0.98 4.40
C SER A 16 -1.84 -1.94 3.21
N PHE A 17 -0.91 -1.73 2.29
CA PHE A 17 -0.40 -2.80 1.45
C PHE A 17 0.68 -3.56 2.24
N PRO A 18 0.94 -4.85 1.94
CA PRO A 18 2.08 -5.54 2.52
C PRO A 18 3.38 -4.79 2.25
N GLY A 19 4.25 -4.72 3.25
CA GLY A 19 5.52 -4.03 3.11
C GLY A 19 6.06 -3.53 4.44
N GLY A 20 7.37 -3.44 4.51
CA GLY A 20 8.09 -3.01 5.70
C GLY A 20 9.38 -2.29 5.36
N LYS A 21 10.34 -2.42 6.26
CA LYS A 21 11.60 -1.67 6.19
C LYS A 21 12.62 -2.46 5.36
N TYR A 22 13.40 -1.74 4.55
CA TYR A 22 14.56 -2.33 3.90
C TYR A 22 15.54 -2.90 4.93
N GLU A 23 15.97 -4.13 4.68
CA GLU A 23 17.03 -4.80 5.42
C GLU A 23 18.27 -4.97 4.54
N GLU A 24 19.46 -4.99 5.13
CA GLU A 24 20.72 -5.13 4.37
C GLU A 24 20.78 -6.41 3.54
N SER A 25 20.04 -7.45 3.95
CA SER A 25 19.86 -8.72 3.24
C SER A 25 18.97 -8.63 2.01
N ASP A 26 18.19 -7.57 1.82
CA ASP A 26 17.21 -7.49 0.73
C ASP A 26 17.86 -7.21 -0.62
N HIS A 27 19.12 -6.76 -0.70
CA HIS A 27 19.83 -6.44 -1.95
C HIS A 27 19.15 -5.42 -2.92
N SER A 28 17.87 -5.08 -2.73
CA SER A 28 17.03 -4.17 -3.51
C SER A 28 15.67 -3.93 -2.81
N LEU A 29 15.02 -2.79 -3.11
CA LEU A 29 13.68 -2.48 -2.55
C LEU A 29 12.59 -3.41 -3.09
N GLN A 30 12.77 -3.97 -4.29
CA GLN A 30 11.86 -4.95 -4.87
C GLN A 30 11.84 -6.24 -4.04
N GLN A 31 13.01 -6.70 -3.60
CA GLN A 31 13.14 -7.87 -2.74
C GLN A 31 12.56 -7.60 -1.35
N THR A 32 12.77 -6.40 -0.78
CA THR A 32 12.07 -5.98 0.45
C THR A 32 10.56 -6.16 0.31
N ALA A 33 9.94 -5.63 -0.75
CA ALA A 33 8.49 -5.75 -0.95
C ALA A 33 8.01 -7.21 -1.08
N LYS A 34 8.81 -8.08 -1.70
CA LYS A 34 8.50 -9.51 -1.83
C LYS A 34 8.65 -10.26 -0.51
N ARG A 35 9.76 -10.05 0.21
CA ARG A 35 10.03 -10.64 1.52
C ARG A 35 8.90 -10.29 2.50
N GLU A 36 8.54 -9.02 2.57
CA GLU A 36 7.49 -8.53 3.48
C GLU A 36 6.11 -9.10 3.12
N ALA A 37 5.78 -9.21 1.83
CA ALA A 37 4.54 -9.87 1.41
C ALA A 37 4.51 -11.36 1.78
N ARG A 38 5.66 -12.04 1.74
CA ARG A 38 5.79 -13.42 2.21
C ARG A 38 5.64 -13.52 3.73
N GLU A 39 6.28 -12.63 4.49
CA GLU A 39 6.27 -12.62 5.95
C GLU A 39 4.89 -12.27 6.51
N GLU A 40 4.26 -11.21 6.01
CA GLU A 40 2.97 -10.74 6.52
C GLU A 40 1.80 -11.67 6.15
N ILE A 41 1.79 -12.18 4.90
CA ILE A 41 0.59 -12.83 4.33
C ILE A 41 0.86 -14.15 3.57
N GLY A 42 2.11 -14.63 3.58
CA GLY A 42 2.46 -15.97 3.10
C GLY A 42 2.62 -16.12 1.60
N ILE A 43 2.63 -15.03 0.82
CA ILE A 43 2.77 -15.11 -0.64
C ILE A 43 4.21 -15.52 -1.00
N PRO A 44 4.44 -16.66 -1.69
CA PRO A 44 5.77 -17.03 -2.15
C PRO A 44 6.33 -16.00 -3.15
N GLU A 45 7.61 -15.65 -3.03
CA GLU A 45 8.22 -14.58 -3.81
C GLU A 45 8.24 -14.85 -5.32
N GLU A 46 8.30 -16.13 -5.70
CA GLU A 46 8.23 -16.63 -7.07
C GLU A 46 6.86 -16.38 -7.71
N LYS A 47 5.79 -16.25 -6.91
CA LYS A 47 4.42 -15.95 -7.38
C LYS A 47 4.17 -14.46 -7.57
N ILE A 48 5.11 -13.62 -7.13
CA ILE A 48 5.02 -12.17 -7.24
C ILE A 48 5.81 -11.70 -8.45
N ARG A 49 5.10 -11.27 -9.50
CA ARG A 49 5.71 -10.65 -10.68
C ARG A 49 5.53 -9.14 -10.64
N ILE A 50 6.58 -8.43 -10.26
CA ILE A 50 6.61 -6.95 -10.30
C ILE A 50 6.54 -6.49 -11.76
N VAL A 51 5.66 -5.54 -12.03
CA VAL A 51 5.41 -4.98 -13.37
C VAL A 51 5.63 -3.47 -13.46
N GLY A 52 5.80 -2.81 -12.32
CA GLY A 52 6.08 -1.39 -12.30
C GLY A 52 6.42 -0.88 -10.91
N GLN A 53 7.00 0.31 -10.89
CA GLN A 53 7.30 1.07 -9.68
C GLN A 53 6.53 2.38 -9.77
N LEU A 54 5.82 2.74 -8.71
CA LEU A 54 5.19 4.05 -8.59
C LEU A 54 6.20 5.09 -8.09
N PRO A 55 5.95 6.39 -8.32
CA PRO A 55 6.76 7.45 -7.73
C PRO A 55 6.90 7.28 -6.22
N GLU A 56 8.10 7.53 -5.71
CA GLU A 56 8.39 7.52 -4.28
C GLU A 56 7.52 8.55 -3.54
N LEU A 57 7.06 8.18 -2.35
CA LEU A 57 6.28 9.03 -1.46
C LEU A 57 7.04 9.22 -0.15
N VAL A 58 7.22 10.47 0.26
CA VAL A 58 7.90 10.80 1.53
C VAL A 58 6.84 11.05 2.61
N THR A 59 6.95 10.35 3.74
CA THR A 59 6.08 10.56 4.90
C THR A 59 6.39 11.90 5.59
N VAL A 60 5.45 12.39 6.40
CA VAL A 60 5.68 13.53 7.31
C VAL A 60 6.82 13.29 8.32
N SER A 61 7.15 12.03 8.59
CA SER A 61 8.27 11.61 9.44
C SER A 61 9.57 11.35 8.65
N GLN A 62 9.63 11.76 7.37
CA GLN A 62 10.79 11.65 6.48
C GLN A 62 11.21 10.20 6.13
N PHE A 63 10.28 9.25 6.16
CA PHE A 63 10.49 7.93 5.57
C PHE A 63 10.14 7.98 4.07
N ALA A 64 11.03 7.48 3.23
CA ALA A 64 10.77 7.25 1.81
C ALA A 64 10.06 5.90 1.63
N VAL A 65 8.92 5.91 0.95
CA VAL A 65 8.15 4.71 0.62
C VAL A 65 8.13 4.55 -0.89
N THR A 66 8.62 3.42 -1.39
CA THR A 66 8.69 3.09 -2.82
C THR A 66 7.67 2.00 -3.13
N PRO A 67 6.51 2.32 -3.74
CA PRO A 67 5.48 1.32 -4.00
C PRO A 67 5.76 0.54 -5.29
N PHE A 68 5.60 -0.78 -5.24
CA PHE A 68 5.70 -1.66 -6.41
C PHE A 68 4.32 -2.20 -6.80
N LEU A 69 4.06 -2.22 -8.11
CA LEU A 69 2.90 -2.90 -8.69
C LEU A 69 3.32 -4.30 -9.11
N ALA A 70 2.53 -5.30 -8.74
CA ALA A 70 2.80 -6.69 -9.07
C ALA A 70 1.51 -7.44 -9.45
N PHE A 71 1.67 -8.43 -10.32
CA PHE A 71 0.70 -9.52 -10.43
C PHE A 71 1.08 -10.63 -9.46
N VAL A 72 0.07 -11.22 -8.84
CA VAL A 72 0.23 -12.36 -7.93
C VAL A 72 -0.59 -13.52 -8.49
N GLU A 73 0.05 -14.68 -8.68
CA GLU A 73 -0.65 -15.92 -9.05
C GLU A 73 -1.61 -16.33 -7.92
N SER A 74 -2.82 -16.81 -8.21
CA SER A 74 -3.88 -16.97 -7.20
C SER A 74 -3.81 -18.27 -6.39
N ASP A 75 -2.87 -19.16 -6.69
CA ASP A 75 -2.77 -20.51 -6.12
C ASP A 75 -1.80 -20.56 -4.93
N TYR A 76 -2.04 -19.76 -3.89
CA TYR A 76 -1.29 -19.82 -2.63
C TYR A 76 -2.24 -19.84 -1.43
N PRO A 77 -1.89 -20.58 -0.37
CA PRO A 77 -2.60 -20.43 0.90
C PRO A 77 -2.23 -19.07 1.51
N ILE A 78 -3.23 -18.31 1.94
CA ILE A 78 -2.97 -17.13 2.78
C ILE A 78 -2.52 -17.63 4.15
N GLN A 79 -1.36 -17.16 4.60
CA GLN A 79 -0.84 -17.41 5.94
C GLN A 79 -0.47 -16.09 6.58
N LEU A 80 -1.23 -15.68 7.60
CA LEU A 80 -1.01 -14.40 8.27
C LEU A 80 0.06 -14.55 9.35
N ASP A 81 0.98 -13.59 9.41
CA ASP A 81 1.70 -13.34 10.66
C ASP A 81 0.82 -12.51 11.58
N HIS A 82 0.21 -13.17 12.57
CA HIS A 82 -0.68 -12.53 13.54
C HIS A 82 0.03 -11.57 14.49
N ASN A 83 1.37 -11.53 14.52
CA ASN A 83 2.10 -10.47 15.22
C ASN A 83 1.97 -9.13 14.48
N GLU A 84 1.69 -9.15 13.18
CA GLU A 84 1.69 -7.95 12.34
C GLU A 84 0.34 -7.67 11.68
N VAL A 85 -0.43 -8.71 11.35
CA VAL A 85 -1.65 -8.62 10.52
C VAL A 85 -2.84 -9.30 11.20
N ASP A 86 -3.91 -8.52 11.40
CA ASP A 86 -5.19 -9.04 11.92
C ASP A 86 -6.09 -9.57 10.78
N GLU A 87 -6.00 -8.98 9.60
CA GLU A 87 -6.93 -9.26 8.50
C GLU A 87 -6.27 -9.03 7.13
N VAL A 88 -6.57 -9.91 6.16
CA VAL A 88 -6.31 -9.69 4.74
C VAL A 88 -7.64 -9.61 4.00
N PHE A 89 -7.73 -8.63 3.10
CA PHE A 89 -8.89 -8.48 2.23
C PHE A 89 -8.51 -7.89 0.88
N GLU A 90 -9.35 -8.13 -0.12
CA GLU A 90 -9.17 -7.62 -1.47
C GLU A 90 -10.13 -6.47 -1.76
N VAL A 91 -9.67 -5.53 -2.59
CA VAL A 91 -10.49 -4.45 -3.12
C VAL A 91 -10.43 -4.54 -4.65
N PRO A 92 -11.57 -4.57 -5.36
CA PRO A 92 -11.57 -4.59 -6.81
C PRO A 92 -10.75 -3.43 -7.38
N ILE A 93 -9.86 -3.72 -8.33
CA ILE A 93 -9.02 -2.68 -8.95
C ILE A 93 -9.85 -1.55 -9.57
N SER A 94 -11.02 -1.88 -10.14
CA SER A 94 -11.97 -0.88 -10.66
C SER A 94 -12.46 0.10 -9.59
N PHE A 95 -12.62 -0.35 -8.35
CA PHE A 95 -12.96 0.53 -7.22
C PHE A 95 -11.79 1.43 -6.84
N LEU A 96 -10.56 0.88 -6.78
CA LEU A 96 -9.36 1.66 -6.47
C LEU A 96 -9.03 2.69 -7.56
N LEU A 97 -9.37 2.41 -8.82
CA LEU A 97 -9.13 3.32 -9.95
C LEU A 97 -10.24 4.38 -10.11
N ASP A 98 -11.41 4.22 -9.49
CA ASP A 98 -12.48 5.21 -9.53
C ASP A 98 -12.12 6.45 -8.68
N ARG A 99 -11.73 7.53 -9.36
CA ARG A 99 -11.36 8.81 -8.74
C ARG A 99 -12.51 9.47 -7.96
N LYS A 100 -13.76 9.08 -8.19
CA LYS A 100 -14.89 9.60 -7.40
C LYS A 100 -14.94 9.00 -6.00
N LYS A 101 -14.21 7.90 -5.75
CA LYS A 101 -14.16 7.22 -4.44
C LYS A 101 -13.13 7.82 -3.49
N ILE A 102 -12.13 8.53 -4.00
CA ILE A 102 -11.08 9.11 -3.16
C ILE A 102 -11.46 10.52 -2.73
N TYR A 103 -11.54 10.72 -1.42
CA TYR A 103 -11.67 12.02 -0.80
C TYR A 103 -10.28 12.64 -0.60
N SER A 104 -10.20 13.96 -0.73
CA SER A 104 -9.02 14.71 -0.31
C SER A 104 -9.37 15.89 0.58
N GLY A 105 -8.65 16.04 1.67
CA GLY A 105 -8.73 17.17 2.58
C GLY A 105 -7.38 17.81 2.80
N THR A 106 -7.35 18.99 3.42
CA THR A 106 -6.10 19.64 3.82
C THR A 106 -6.12 19.98 5.30
N PHE A 107 -5.01 19.75 5.99
CA PHE A 107 -4.81 20.18 7.37
C PHE A 107 -3.53 21.00 7.47
N GLN A 108 -3.42 21.80 8.54
CA GLN A 108 -2.20 22.52 8.85
C GLN A 108 -1.42 21.81 9.95
N LEU A 109 -0.12 21.63 9.73
CA LEU A 109 0.82 21.13 10.73
C LEU A 109 2.11 21.93 10.62
N LYS A 110 2.59 22.50 11.74
CA LYS A 110 3.83 23.29 11.79
C LYS A 110 3.93 24.36 10.68
N ASN A 111 2.85 25.10 10.43
CA ASN A 111 2.71 26.12 9.35
C ASN A 111 2.81 25.60 7.91
N HIS A 112 2.80 24.29 7.69
CA HIS A 112 2.71 23.69 6.37
C HIS A 112 1.31 23.10 6.14
N ARG A 113 0.78 23.29 4.93
CA ARG A 113 -0.48 22.69 4.50
C ARG A 113 -0.18 21.30 3.95
N HIS A 114 -0.71 20.27 4.63
CA HIS A 114 -0.59 18.89 4.21
C HIS A 114 -1.90 18.43 3.57
N LYS A 115 -1.80 17.71 2.45
CA LYS A 115 -2.94 17.09 1.79
C LYS A 115 -3.10 15.66 2.30
N LEU A 116 -4.30 15.32 2.75
CA LEU A 116 -4.70 13.98 3.15
C LEU A 116 -5.58 13.37 2.06
N PHE A 117 -5.44 12.08 1.84
CA PHE A 117 -6.34 11.28 1.02
C PHE A 117 -6.99 10.19 1.86
N ALA A 118 -8.24 9.86 1.54
CA ALA A 118 -8.97 8.78 2.18
C ALA A 118 -10.02 8.19 1.23
N LEU A 119 -10.38 6.92 1.45
CA LEU A 119 -11.49 6.23 0.81
C LEU A 119 -12.04 5.16 1.76
N SER A 120 -13.35 4.91 1.69
CA SER A 120 -14.01 3.86 2.46
C SER A 120 -14.41 2.71 1.55
N TYR A 121 -14.05 1.48 1.91
CA TYR A 121 -14.47 0.27 1.23
C TYR A 121 -15.06 -0.71 2.24
N LYS A 122 -16.37 -0.99 2.15
CA LYS A 122 -17.11 -1.76 3.16
C LYS A 122 -16.84 -1.21 4.58
N GLN A 123 -16.37 -2.04 5.51
CA GLN A 123 -16.01 -1.66 6.87
C GLN A 123 -14.61 -1.01 6.99
N HIS A 124 -13.82 -0.98 5.92
CA HIS A 124 -12.41 -0.55 5.96
C HIS A 124 -12.27 0.92 5.58
N PHE A 125 -11.64 1.70 6.46
CA PHE A 125 -11.28 3.09 6.19
C PHE A 125 -9.80 3.17 5.79
N ILE A 126 -9.55 3.49 4.53
CA ILE A 126 -8.23 3.54 3.92
C ILE A 126 -7.80 5.01 3.83
N TRP A 127 -6.69 5.39 4.47
CA TRP A 127 -6.29 6.78 4.55
C TRP A 127 -4.76 6.93 4.62
N GLY A 128 -4.28 8.18 4.61
CA GLY A 128 -2.86 8.47 4.83
C GLY A 128 -1.98 8.00 3.68
N MET A 129 -0.89 7.29 3.99
CA MET A 129 0.08 6.83 2.98
C MET A 129 -0.56 5.84 1.99
N THR A 130 -1.35 4.88 2.47
CA THR A 130 -2.03 3.89 1.62
C THR A 130 -2.94 4.56 0.59
N ALA A 131 -3.73 5.56 1.01
CA ALA A 131 -4.56 6.33 0.09
C ALA A 131 -3.75 7.21 -0.87
N GLN A 132 -2.57 7.69 -0.45
CA GLN A 132 -1.64 8.41 -1.35
C GLN A 132 -1.05 7.50 -2.43
N ILE A 133 -0.71 6.25 -2.09
CA ILE A 133 -0.26 5.24 -3.07
C ILE A 133 -1.38 4.98 -4.10
N ILE A 134 -2.62 4.80 -3.63
CA ILE A 134 -3.79 4.61 -4.52
C ILE A 134 -3.99 5.84 -5.43
N GLN A 135 -3.85 7.06 -4.89
CA GLN A 135 -3.92 8.27 -5.70
C GLN A 135 -2.79 8.35 -6.74
N SER A 136 -1.57 7.95 -6.36
CA SER A 136 -0.42 7.90 -7.27
C SER A 136 -0.69 6.93 -8.42
N LEU A 137 -1.24 5.75 -8.10
CA LEU A 137 -1.69 4.76 -9.09
C LEU A 137 -2.74 5.35 -10.05
N GLN A 138 -3.79 5.98 -9.50
CA GLN A 138 -4.85 6.62 -10.30
C GLN A 138 -4.31 7.67 -11.28
N LYS A 139 -3.20 8.35 -10.95
CA LYS A 139 -2.54 9.32 -11.85
C LYS A 139 -1.85 8.65 -13.03
N GLN A 140 -1.16 7.54 -12.80
CA GLN A 140 -0.46 6.82 -13.87
C GLN A 140 -1.42 6.32 -14.97
N PHE A 141 -2.61 5.87 -14.60
CA PHE A 141 -3.60 5.38 -15.57
C PHE A 141 -4.29 6.48 -16.39
N ILE A 142 -4.33 7.74 -15.92
CA ILE A 142 -4.83 8.85 -16.76
C ILE A 142 -3.81 9.23 -17.82
N ASN A 143 -2.55 9.33 -17.45
CA ASN A 143 -1.50 9.65 -18.40
C ASN A 143 -1.45 8.63 -19.54
N TYR A 144 -1.81 7.37 -19.29
CA TYR A 144 -1.96 6.37 -20.35
C TYR A 144 -3.16 6.65 -21.28
N ASN A 145 -4.34 6.96 -20.73
CA ASN A 145 -5.54 7.22 -21.51
C ASN A 145 -5.51 8.56 -22.27
N GLU A 146 -4.67 9.51 -21.89
CA GLU A 146 -4.42 10.75 -22.64
C GLU A 146 -3.41 10.58 -23.79
N LEU A 147 -2.71 9.44 -23.83
CA LEU A 147 -1.72 9.10 -24.86
C LEU A 147 -2.26 8.14 -25.95
N VAL A 148 -3.53 7.72 -25.85
CA VAL A 148 -4.21 6.82 -26.82
C VAL A 148 -5.42 7.51 -27.43
#